data_AF-A0A0C9UQ05-F1
#
_entry.id   AF-A0A0C9UQ05-F1
#
_cell.length_a   1.000
_cell.length_b   1.000
_cell.length_c   1.000
_cell.angle_alpha   90.00
_cell.angle_beta   90.00
_cell.angle_gamma   90.00
#
_symmetry.space_group_name_H-M   'P 1'
#
loop_
_entity.id
_entity.type
_entity.pdbx_description
1 polymer ?
#
loop_
_entity_poly.entity_id
_entity_poly.type
_entity_poly.pdbx_seq_one_letter_code
_entity_poly.pdbx_strand_id
1 'polypeptide(L)' 'FPRLFRLAMDYLPGQATSVPSERVFSGGGETDSRRRNRISQALFEKLQMLKFMLKKARLDFGEKWRFTEEDI' A
#
# COMPACT_ATOMS: atom_id res chain seq x y z
N PHE A 1 9.12 -21.02 -14.85
CA PHE A 1 8.30 -20.22 -15.80
C PHE A 1 8.42 -18.72 -15.51
N PRO A 2 9.54 -18.06 -15.86
CA PRO A 2 9.79 -16.67 -15.48
C PRO A 2 8.79 -15.67 -16.07
N ARG A 3 8.31 -15.91 -17.31
CA ARG A 3 7.33 -15.05 -17.98
C ARG A 3 5.93 -15.09 -17.33
N LEU A 4 5.48 -16.29 -16.97
CA LEU A 4 4.16 -16.48 -16.33
C LEU A 4 4.15 -15.92 -14.91
N PHE A 5 5.25 -16.06 -14.18
CA PHE A 5 5.42 -15.47 -12.85
C PHE A 5 5.35 -13.94 -12.88
N ARG A 6 6.03 -13.31 -13.84
CA ARG A 6 5.98 -11.85 -14.02
C ARG A 6 4.56 -11.37 -14.37
N LEU A 7 3.88 -12.07 -15.28
CA LEU A 7 2.49 -11.80 -15.61
C LEU A 7 1.58 -11.91 -14.37
N ALA A 8 1.72 -12.98 -13.58
CA ALA A 8 0.94 -13.15 -12.36
C ALA A 8 1.19 -12.00 -11.36
N MET A 9 2.43 -11.55 -11.20
CA MET A 9 2.78 -10.43 -10.33
C MET A 9 2.29 -9.07 -10.83
N ASP A 10 2.08 -8.87 -12.13
CA ASP A 10 1.54 -7.62 -12.66
C ASP A 10 0.01 -7.55 -12.51
N TYR A 11 -0.69 -8.68 -12.69
CA TYR A 11 -2.15 -8.71 -12.75
C TYR A 11 -2.84 -9.11 -11.44
N LEU A 12 -2.28 -10.02 -10.64
CA LEU A 12 -2.91 -10.48 -9.39
C LEU A 12 -2.95 -9.42 -8.27
N PRO A 13 -1.96 -8.52 -8.12
CA PRO A 13 -2.04 -7.45 -7.13
C PRO A 13 -3.02 -6.33 -7.48
N GLY A 14 -3.57 -6.35 -8.70
CA GLY A 14 -4.63 -5.44 -9.11
C GLY A 14 -5.85 -5.61 -8.20
N GLN A 15 -6.18 -4.57 -7.43
CA GLN A 15 -7.36 -4.61 -6.60
C GLN A 15 -8.62 -4.69 -7.47
N ALA A 16 -9.38 -5.77 -7.31
CA ALA A 16 -10.64 -5.97 -8.03
C ALA A 16 -11.77 -5.05 -7.55
N THR A 17 -11.61 -4.36 -6.41
CA THR A 17 -12.66 -3.56 -5.78
C THR A 17 -12.10 -2.29 -5.13
N SER A 18 -12.95 -1.25 -5.02
CA SER A 18 -12.65 0.02 -4.33
C SER A 18 -12.75 -0.06 -2.79
N VAL A 19 -13.12 -1.21 -2.25
CA VAL A 19 -13.31 -1.44 -0.79
C VAL A 19 -12.07 -1.11 0.06
N PRO A 20 -10.83 -1.34 -0.41
CA PRO A 20 -9.63 -0.96 0.35
C PRO A 20 -9.48 0.55 0.50
N SER A 21 -9.84 1.34 -0.52
CA SER A 21 -9.86 2.80 -0.45
C SER A 21 -10.93 3.28 0.54
N GLU A 22 -12.14 2.73 0.49
CA GLU A 22 -13.23 3.09 1.41
C GLU A 22 -12.87 2.83 2.88
N ARG A 23 -12.20 1.71 3.18
CA ARG A 23 -11.73 1.40 4.53
C ARG A 23 -10.66 2.39 5.01
N VAL A 24 -9.76 2.83 4.12
CA VAL A 24 -8.75 3.85 4.45
C VAL A 24 -9.41 5.21 4.71
N PHE A 25 -10.41 5.60 3.92
CA PHE A 25 -11.16 6.84 4.10
C PHE A 25 -12.02 6.83 5.38
N SER A 26 -12.69 5.72 5.69
CA SER A 26 -13.46 5.53 6.94
C SER A 26 -12.57 5.68 8.19
N GLY A 27 -11.39 5.03 8.21
CA GLY A 27 -10.43 5.19 9.30
C GLY A 27 -9.84 6.60 9.40
N GLY A 28 -9.80 7.32 8.27
CA GLY A 28 -9.36 8.69 8.21
C GLY A 28 -10.35 9.69 8.81
N GLY A 29 -11.65 9.49 8.56
CA GLY A 29 -12.72 10.33 9.10
C GLY A 29 -12.75 10.39 10.63
N GLU A 30 -12.37 9.29 11.30
CA GLU A 30 -12.20 9.24 12.76
C GLU A 30 -11.08 10.17 13.26
N THR A 31 -10.01 10.32 12.49
CA THR A 31 -8.85 11.14 12.86
C THR A 31 -9.05 12.62 12.52
N ASP A 32 -9.79 12.90 11.44
CA ASP A 32 -10.07 14.24 10.91
C ASP A 32 -11.21 14.94 11.66
N SER A 33 -12.39 14.33 11.70
CA SER A 33 -13.61 15.00 12.17
C SER A 33 -13.93 14.76 13.66
N ARG A 34 -13.70 13.54 14.18
CA ARG A 34 -14.16 13.14 15.52
C ARG A 34 -13.26 13.60 16.66
N ARG A 35 -11.96 13.76 16.43
CA ARG A 35 -11.00 14.16 17.48
C ARG A 35 -10.61 15.64 17.51
N ARG A 36 -11.21 16.50 16.67
CA ARG A 36 -10.87 17.95 16.58
C ARG A 36 -9.37 18.21 16.47
N ASN A 37 -8.67 17.38 15.71
CA ASN A 37 -7.29 17.69 15.33
C ASN A 37 -7.37 18.76 14.24
N ARG A 38 -6.95 19.99 14.54
CA ARG A 38 -6.81 21.10 13.56
C ARG A 38 -5.64 20.84 12.58
N ILE A 39 -5.59 19.65 12.01
CA ILE A 39 -4.60 19.27 11.01
C ILE A 39 -5.18 19.73 9.66
N SER A 40 -4.38 20.44 8.87
CA SER A 40 -4.83 20.84 7.54
C SER A 40 -5.05 19.60 6.66
N GLN A 41 -6.06 19.65 5.80
CA GLN A 41 -6.40 18.55 4.89
C GLN A 41 -5.17 18.07 4.08
N ALA A 42 -4.33 19.01 3.63
CA ALA A 42 -3.09 18.71 2.92
C ALA A 42 -2.05 17.96 3.76
N LEU A 43 -1.94 18.25 5.08
CA LEU A 43 -1.05 17.53 5.97
C LEU A 43 -1.60 16.11 6.27
N PHE A 44 -2.91 16.01 6.44
CA PHE A 44 -3.57 14.72 6.66
C PHE A 44 -3.39 13.77 5.48
N GLU A 45 -3.55 14.25 4.25
CA GLU A 45 -3.34 13.46 3.02
C GLU A 45 -1.90 12.93 2.95
N LYS A 46 -0.91 13.81 3.19
CA LYS A 46 0.51 13.42 3.24
C LYS A 46 0.78 12.35 4.31
N LEU A 47 0.16 12.47 5.48
CA LEU A 47 0.30 11.47 6.55
C LEU A 47 -0.33 10.12 6.18
N GLN A 48 -1.50 10.11 5.52
CA GLN A 48 -2.09 8.86 5.05
C GLN A 48 -1.24 8.20 3.95
N MET A 49 -0.68 8.99 3.02
CA MET A 49 0.29 8.48 2.03
C MET A 49 1.54 7.90 2.70
N LEU A 50 2.11 8.59 3.70
CA LEU A 50 3.28 8.11 4.44
C LEU A 50 2.99 6.80 5.18
N LYS A 51 1.84 6.71 5.85
CA LYS A 51 1.38 5.48 6.52
C LYS A 51 1.25 4.32 5.53
N PHE A 52 0.69 4.58 4.35
CA PHE A 52 0.54 3.57 3.31
C PHE A 52 1.89 3.12 2.76
N MET A 53 2.80 4.04 2.46
CA MET A 53 4.17 3.74 2.00
C MET A 53 4.92 2.86 3.00
N LEU A 54 4.88 3.19 4.30
CA LEU A 54 5.51 2.38 5.34
C LEU A 54 4.89 0.98 5.46
N LYS A 55 3.57 0.87 5.33
CA LYS A 55 2.88 -0.43 5.33
C LYS A 55 3.28 -1.28 4.12
N LYS A 56 3.40 -0.67 2.93
CA LYS A 56 3.85 -1.35 1.71
C LYS A 56 5.30 -1.81 1.83
N ALA A 57 6.19 -0.98 2.38
CA ALA A 57 7.59 -1.36 2.61
C ALA A 57 7.75 -2.59 3.52
N ARG A 58 6.83 -2.78 4.48
CA ARG A 58 6.79 -4.01 5.32
C ARG A 58 6.22 -5.24 4.61
N LEU A 59 5.56 -5.06 3.47
CA LEU A 59 4.93 -6.11 2.66
C LEU A 59 5.72 -6.32 1.36
N ASP A 60 7.06 -6.28 1.43
CA ASP A 60 7.90 -6.63 0.29
C ASP A 60 7.90 -8.15 0.10
N PHE A 61 7.01 -8.61 -0.77
CA PHE A 61 6.93 -10.02 -1.17
C PHE A 61 8.04 -10.41 -2.16
N GLY A 62 8.78 -9.45 -2.71
CA GLY A 62 9.82 -9.68 -3.73
C GLY A 62 11.19 -9.92 -3.15
N GLU A 63 11.47 -9.41 -1.94
CA GLU A 63 12.77 -9.55 -1.26
C GLU A 63 13.21 -11.02 -1.11
N LYS A 64 12.28 -11.91 -0.77
CA LYS A 64 12.55 -13.36 -0.59
C LYS A 64 12.86 -14.10 -1.90
N TRP A 65 12.47 -13.54 -3.05
CA TRP A 65 12.59 -14.17 -4.37
C TRP A 65 13.54 -13.42 -5.30
N ARG A 66 14.36 -12.49 -4.77
CA ARG A 66 15.47 -11.88 -5.51
C ARG A 66 16.56 -12.94 -5.69
N PHE A 67 16.60 -13.56 -6.87
CA PHE A 67 17.76 -14.35 -7.29
C PHE A 67 18.91 -13.37 -7.58
N THR A 68 20.03 -13.56 -6.90
CA THR A 68 21.28 -12.86 -7.21
C THR A 68 22.06 -13.65 -8.26
N GLU A 69 23.00 -13.00 -8.98
CA GLU A 69 23.86 -13.68 -9.96
C GLU A 69 24.72 -14.79 -9.31
N GLU A 70 24.82 -14.80 -7.98
CA GLU A 70 25.50 -15.81 -7.17
C GLU A 70 24.67 -17.09 -6.96
N ASP A 71 23.36 -17.05 -7.23
CA ASP A 71 22.43 -18.18 -7.10
C ASP A 71 22.24 -18.97 -8.42
N ILE A 72 22.97 -18.61 -9.48
CA ILE A 72 22.91 -19.23 -10.84
C ILE A 72 24.05 -20.23 -11.02
#